data_AF-A0FJC0-F1
#
_entry.id   AF-A0FJC0-F1
#
_cell.length_a   1.000
_cell.length_b   1.000
_cell.length_c   1.000
_cell.angle_alpha   90.00
_cell.angle_beta   90.00
_cell.angle_gamma   90.00
#
_symmetry.space_group_name_H-M   'P 1'
#
loop_
_entity.id
_entity.type
_entity.pdbx_description
1 polymer ?
#
loop_
_entity_poly.entity_id
_entity_poly.type
_entity_poly.pdbx_seq_one_letter_code
_entity_poly.pdbx_strand_id
1 'polypeptide(L)'
;PNNYGVWVDEFEAMDLLDCLDTTWSGAVVFTNEQSTKDLARPYARVNRKQLKSKMLQKCISNGVKFHEAKVIKVIHEEFKSLLICNDGVTIQAAIVLDATGVSRCLVQYDKPYNPGYQVAYGILAEVEEHPFDVNKMVFMDWRDSHLNNNMILKERNSKIPTFLYAMPFSSNRIFLEETSLVARPGLQMSDIQERMEVRLKHLGIKVKSIEEDEHCVIPMGGPLPVLPQRVVGIGGTAGMVHPSTGYMVA
;
A
#
# COMPACT_ATOMS: atom_id res chain seq x y z
N PRO A 1 1.21 9.72 -1.93
CA PRO A 1 0.76 8.49 -2.61
C PRO A 1 1.60 7.32 -2.10
N ASN A 2 1.08 6.10 -2.11
CA ASN A 2 1.75 5.05 -1.34
C ASN A 2 3.03 4.53 -1.97
N ASN A 3 4.01 4.16 -1.17
CA ASN A 3 5.20 3.45 -1.60
C ASN A 3 4.93 1.94 -1.71
N TYR A 4 5.59 1.27 -2.67
CA TYR A 4 5.41 -0.16 -2.89
C TYR A 4 6.76 -0.86 -2.91
N GLY A 5 6.86 -1.94 -2.12
CA GLY A 5 7.93 -2.91 -2.19
C GLY A 5 7.48 -4.16 -2.94
N VAL A 6 8.39 -4.80 -3.67
CA VAL A 6 8.15 -6.01 -4.46
C VAL A 6 9.36 -6.93 -4.44
N TRP A 7 9.15 -8.23 -4.61
CA TRP A 7 10.23 -9.17 -4.86
C TRP A 7 10.75 -9.00 -6.29
N VAL A 8 12.08 -8.94 -6.45
CA VAL A 8 12.70 -8.61 -7.75
C VAL A 8 12.34 -9.63 -8.83
N ASP A 9 12.32 -10.91 -8.47
CA ASP A 9 12.01 -12.04 -9.36
C ASP A 9 10.55 -12.01 -9.86
N GLU A 10 9.61 -11.47 -9.08
CA GLU A 10 8.22 -11.30 -9.51
C GLU A 10 8.11 -10.21 -10.58
N PHE A 11 8.88 -9.13 -10.46
CA PHE A 11 8.95 -8.08 -11.48
C PHE A 11 9.72 -8.52 -12.73
N GLU A 12 10.74 -9.35 -12.56
CA GLU A 12 11.46 -10.00 -13.67
C GLU A 12 10.51 -10.86 -14.51
N ALA A 13 9.71 -11.72 -13.87
CA ALA A 13 8.73 -12.57 -14.56
C ALA A 13 7.68 -11.78 -15.37
N MET A 14 7.47 -10.50 -15.05
CA MET A 14 6.54 -9.60 -15.74
C MET A 14 7.21 -8.64 -16.72
N ASP A 15 8.54 -8.71 -16.91
CA ASP A 15 9.33 -7.76 -17.71
C ASP A 15 9.20 -6.30 -17.21
N LEU A 16 9.28 -6.14 -15.88
CA LEU A 16 9.12 -4.86 -15.17
C LEU A 16 10.34 -4.45 -14.35
N LEU A 17 11.52 -5.06 -14.56
CA LEU A 17 12.75 -4.69 -13.84
C LEU A 17 13.14 -3.22 -14.04
N ASP A 18 12.85 -2.66 -15.22
CA ASP A 18 13.04 -1.25 -15.52
C ASP A 18 12.15 -0.33 -14.67
N CYS A 19 11.12 -0.86 -14.01
CA CYS A 19 10.22 -0.11 -13.13
C CYS A 19 10.63 -0.15 -11.66
N LEU A 20 11.84 -0.60 -11.33
CA LEU A 20 12.40 -0.59 -9.99
C LEU A 20 13.28 0.65 -9.79
N ASP A 21 13.18 1.28 -8.62
CA ASP A 21 13.97 2.47 -8.26
C ASP A 21 15.21 2.12 -7.44
N THR A 22 15.06 1.21 -6.47
CA THR A 22 16.16 0.76 -5.62
C THR A 22 15.95 -0.70 -5.28
N THR A 23 17.04 -1.46 -5.26
CA THR A 23 17.05 -2.91 -4.99
C THR A 23 17.96 -3.20 -3.81
N TRP A 24 17.52 -4.09 -2.94
CA TRP A 24 18.29 -4.64 -1.83
C TRP A 24 18.56 -6.12 -2.11
N SER A 25 19.71 -6.61 -1.64
CA SER A 25 20.14 -7.99 -1.82
C SER A 25 19.23 -9.00 -1.10
N GLY A 26 18.51 -8.54 -0.08
CA GLY A 26 17.58 -9.33 0.70
C GLY A 26 16.71 -8.46 1.59
N ALA A 27 15.92 -9.13 2.43
CA ALA A 27 15.10 -8.48 3.43
C ALA A 27 15.28 -9.13 4.81
N VAL A 28 15.00 -8.39 5.88
CA VAL A 28 15.09 -8.90 7.26
C VAL A 28 13.78 -8.68 8.00
N VAL A 29 13.43 -9.64 8.85
CA VAL A 29 12.27 -9.58 9.75
C VAL A 29 12.75 -9.74 11.18
N PHE A 30 12.45 -8.77 12.04
CA PHE A 30 12.64 -8.88 13.48
C PHE A 30 11.31 -9.26 14.10
N THR A 31 11.18 -10.51 14.56
CA THR A 31 9.93 -11.01 15.15
C THR A 31 9.79 -10.62 16.62
N ASN A 32 10.93 -10.45 17.31
CA ASN A 32 11.06 -9.93 18.67
C ASN A 32 12.54 -9.54 18.91
N GLU A 33 12.88 -9.16 20.14
CA GLU A 33 14.23 -8.72 20.51
C GLU A 33 15.31 -9.81 20.33
N GLN A 34 14.94 -11.08 20.37
CA GLN A 34 15.87 -12.22 20.32
C GLN A 34 15.87 -12.97 18.99
N SER A 35 14.92 -12.68 18.10
CA SER A 35 14.69 -13.47 16.89
C SER A 35 14.62 -12.58 15.65
N THR A 36 15.60 -12.81 14.78
CA THR A 36 15.70 -12.20 13.44
C THR A 36 15.63 -13.30 12.39
N LYS A 37 14.91 -13.03 11.30
CA LYS A 37 14.85 -13.88 10.11
C LYS A 37 15.46 -13.13 8.94
N ASP A 38 16.43 -13.76 8.31
CA ASP A 38 17.03 -13.27 7.07
C ASP A 38 16.31 -13.90 5.88
N LEU A 39 15.82 -13.06 4.97
CA LEU A 39 15.20 -13.47 3.73
C LEU A 39 16.19 -13.16 2.61
N ALA A 40 16.95 -14.19 2.21
CA ALA A 40 17.89 -14.14 1.09
C ALA A 40 17.17 -14.12 -0.28
N ARG A 41 16.19 -13.23 -0.43
CA ARG A 41 15.42 -12.98 -1.65
C ARG A 41 15.47 -11.48 -1.94
N PRO A 42 16.04 -11.04 -3.07
CA PRO A 42 16.14 -9.62 -3.40
C PRO A 42 14.78 -8.93 -3.38
N TYR A 43 14.76 -7.74 -2.78
CA TYR A 43 13.57 -6.91 -2.64
C TYR A 43 13.82 -5.54 -3.26
N ALA A 44 12.77 -4.87 -3.73
CA ALA A 44 12.93 -3.60 -4.42
C ALA A 44 11.79 -2.64 -4.16
N ARG A 45 12.09 -1.34 -4.23
CA ARG A 45 11.08 -0.29 -4.26
C ARG A 45 10.68 -0.02 -5.71
N VAL A 46 9.38 0.05 -5.95
CA VAL A 46 8.81 0.32 -7.27
C VAL A 46 8.97 1.81 -7.62
N ASN A 47 9.49 2.09 -8.81
CA ASN A 47 9.37 3.41 -9.45
C ASN A 47 7.94 3.59 -9.99
N ARG A 48 7.06 4.13 -9.14
CA ARG A 48 5.63 4.29 -9.43
C ARG A 48 5.34 5.10 -10.69
N LYS A 49 6.14 6.15 -10.94
CA LYS A 49 5.98 7.04 -12.10
C LYS A 49 6.30 6.28 -13.39
N GLN A 50 7.38 5.50 -13.37
CA GLN A 50 7.80 4.69 -14.50
C GLN A 50 6.85 3.53 -14.74
N LEU A 51 6.44 2.81 -13.70
CA LEU A 51 5.45 1.74 -13.80
C LEU A 51 4.15 2.26 -14.42
N LYS A 52 3.59 3.36 -13.89
CA LYS A 52 2.38 3.98 -14.43
C LYS A 52 2.56 4.40 -15.89
N SER A 53 3.68 5.04 -16.22
CA SER A 53 3.96 5.48 -17.60
C SER A 53 4.06 4.30 -18.56
N LYS A 54 4.79 3.23 -18.19
CA LYS A 54 4.93 2.01 -19.00
C LYS A 54 3.58 1.35 -19.26
N MET A 55 2.74 1.22 -18.24
CA MET A 55 1.39 0.67 -18.38
C MET A 55 0.51 1.53 -19.30
N LEU A 56 0.53 2.86 -19.13
CA LEU A 56 -0.22 3.78 -19.99
C LEU A 56 0.25 3.71 -21.46
N GLN A 57 1.56 3.69 -21.70
CA GLN A 57 2.11 3.55 -23.06
C GLN A 57 1.73 2.21 -23.69
N LYS A 58 1.70 1.13 -22.92
CA LYS A 58 1.22 -0.19 -23.39
C LYS A 58 -0.26 -0.13 -23.77
N CYS A 59 -1.10 0.55 -23.00
CA CYS A 59 -2.50 0.78 -23.36
C CYS A 59 -2.63 1.58 -24.67
N ILE A 60 -1.91 2.71 -24.80
CA ILE A 60 -1.97 3.58 -25.99
C ILE A 60 -1.52 2.82 -27.25
N SER A 61 -0.39 2.11 -27.18
CA SER A 61 0.14 1.32 -28.31
C SER A 61 -0.78 0.17 -28.74
N ASN A 62 -1.67 -0.30 -27.85
CA ASN A 62 -2.70 -1.29 -28.15
C ASN A 62 -4.07 -0.66 -28.48
N GLY A 63 -4.13 0.66 -28.71
CA GLY A 63 -5.34 1.35 -29.20
C GLY A 63 -6.38 1.68 -28.12
N VAL A 64 -6.03 1.61 -26.83
CA VAL A 64 -6.92 2.05 -25.75
C VAL A 64 -7.16 3.56 -25.88
N LYS A 65 -8.43 3.95 -25.87
CA LYS A 65 -8.84 5.36 -25.86
C LYS A 65 -9.08 5.80 -24.42
N PHE A 66 -8.46 6.90 -24.04
CA PHE A 66 -8.65 7.52 -22.73
C PHE A 66 -9.66 8.65 -22.83
N HIS A 67 -10.53 8.72 -21.83
CA HIS A 67 -11.49 9.81 -21.67
C HIS A 67 -11.42 10.28 -20.21
N GLU A 68 -10.98 11.52 -20.01
CA GLU A 68 -10.78 12.09 -18.69
C GLU A 68 -12.09 12.67 -18.15
N ALA A 69 -12.94 11.79 -17.61
CA ALA A 69 -14.18 12.18 -16.94
C ALA A 69 -14.51 11.19 -15.82
N LYS A 70 -15.33 11.63 -14.86
CA LYS A 70 -15.82 10.76 -13.80
C LYS A 70 -17.11 10.08 -14.26
N VAL A 71 -17.11 8.75 -14.29
CA VAL A 71 -18.36 7.97 -14.43
C VAL A 71 -19.19 8.15 -13.18
N ILE A 72 -20.40 8.67 -13.33
CA ILE A 72 -21.34 8.92 -12.21
C ILE A 72 -22.39 7.83 -12.07
N LYS A 73 -22.71 7.11 -13.16
CA LYS A 73 -23.75 6.10 -13.18
C LYS A 73 -23.52 5.11 -14.32
N VAL A 74 -23.91 3.86 -14.09
CA VAL A 74 -24.06 2.85 -15.14
C VAL A 74 -25.53 2.44 -15.21
N ILE A 75 -26.08 2.38 -16.42
CA ILE A 75 -27.41 1.86 -16.71
C ILE A 75 -27.24 0.64 -17.61
N HIS A 76 -27.88 -0.46 -17.24
CA HIS A 76 -27.86 -1.69 -18.05
C HIS A 76 -29.15 -1.80 -18.85
N GLU A 77 -29.02 -1.92 -20.16
CA GLU A 77 -30.10 -2.26 -21.10
C GLU A 77 -29.99 -3.73 -21.50
N GLU A 78 -30.91 -4.26 -22.31
CA GLU A 78 -30.91 -5.68 -22.68
C GLU A 78 -29.57 -6.16 -23.28
N PHE A 79 -28.99 -5.38 -24.20
CA PHE A 79 -27.80 -5.77 -24.97
C PHE A 79 -26.52 -4.95 -24.68
N LYS A 80 -26.61 -3.91 -23.84
CA LYS A 80 -25.47 -3.00 -23.59
C LYS A 80 -25.55 -2.33 -22.22
N SER A 81 -24.47 -1.66 -21.86
CA SER A 81 -24.38 -0.77 -20.70
C SER A 81 -24.08 0.65 -21.16
N LEU A 82 -24.71 1.63 -20.52
CA LEU A 82 -24.49 3.05 -20.72
C LEU A 82 -23.78 3.62 -19.50
N LEU A 83 -22.58 4.13 -19.68
CA LEU A 83 -21.84 4.87 -18.65
C LEU A 83 -22.11 6.35 -18.85
N ILE A 84 -22.68 7.00 -17.84
CA ILE A 84 -22.93 8.44 -17.83
C ILE A 84 -21.76 9.10 -17.12
N CYS A 85 -21.08 10.03 -17.79
CA CYS A 85 -19.99 10.81 -17.25
C CYS A 85 -20.46 12.18 -16.74
N ASN A 86 -19.68 12.78 -15.84
CA ASN A 86 -19.98 14.09 -15.24
C ASN A 86 -19.84 15.28 -16.21
N ASP A 87 -19.22 15.08 -17.37
CA ASP A 87 -19.07 16.06 -18.45
C ASP A 87 -20.23 16.00 -19.48
N GLY A 88 -21.23 15.15 -19.22
CA GLY A 88 -22.39 14.96 -20.09
C GLY A 88 -22.20 13.91 -21.18
N VAL A 89 -21.00 13.35 -21.34
CA VAL A 89 -20.74 12.27 -22.31
C VAL A 89 -21.38 10.96 -21.82
N THR A 90 -21.95 10.20 -22.75
CA THR A 90 -22.44 8.83 -22.50
C THR A 90 -21.67 7.85 -23.35
N ILE A 91 -21.05 6.85 -22.70
CA ILE A 91 -20.27 5.80 -23.36
C ILE A 91 -21.07 4.51 -23.35
N GLN A 92 -21.13 3.84 -24.51
CA GLN A 92 -21.77 2.52 -24.64
C GLN A 92 -20.71 1.42 -24.52
N ALA A 93 -21.00 0.38 -23.76
CA ALA A 93 -20.10 -0.75 -23.57
C ALA A 93 -20.86 -2.08 -23.49
N ALA A 94 -20.27 -3.15 -24.01
CA ALA A 94 -20.79 -4.51 -23.81
C ALA A 94 -20.49 -5.01 -22.39
N ILE A 95 -19.29 -4.71 -21.89
CA ILE A 95 -18.80 -5.07 -20.55
C ILE A 95 -18.22 -3.83 -19.89
N VAL A 96 -18.47 -3.66 -18.60
CA VAL A 96 -17.87 -2.59 -17.78
C VAL A 96 -16.93 -3.22 -16.77
N LEU A 97 -15.66 -2.81 -16.81
CA LEU A 97 -14.67 -3.15 -15.79
C LEU A 97 -14.56 -1.98 -14.80
N ASP A 98 -14.90 -2.21 -13.55
CA ASP A 98 -14.75 -1.23 -12.47
C ASP A 98 -13.37 -1.42 -11.82
N ALA A 99 -12.44 -0.51 -12.12
CA ALA A 99 -11.10 -0.46 -11.53
C ALA A 99 -10.93 0.75 -10.60
N THR A 100 -12.01 1.21 -9.94
CA THR A 100 -12.03 2.44 -9.13
C THR A 100 -11.41 2.29 -7.73
N GLY A 101 -10.67 1.21 -7.50
CA GLY A 101 -10.03 0.91 -6.21
C GLY A 101 -11.08 0.74 -5.10
N VAL A 102 -10.85 1.38 -3.96
CA VAL A 102 -11.75 1.26 -2.78
C VAL A 102 -13.00 2.15 -2.85
N SER A 103 -13.21 2.86 -3.97
CA SER A 103 -14.35 3.78 -4.17
C SER A 103 -15.70 3.06 -4.24
N ARG A 104 -15.72 1.78 -4.67
CA ARG A 104 -16.90 0.90 -4.67
C ARG A 104 -18.14 1.55 -5.30
N CYS A 105 -17.96 2.23 -6.45
CA CYS A 105 -18.99 3.11 -6.99
C CYS A 105 -19.86 2.50 -8.10
N LEU A 106 -19.38 1.51 -8.86
CA LEU A 106 -20.15 0.91 -9.96
C LEU A 106 -20.58 -0.53 -9.65
N VAL A 107 -19.73 -1.29 -8.95
CA VAL A 107 -20.02 -2.65 -8.49
C VAL A 107 -21.05 -2.65 -7.35
N GLN A 108 -21.97 -3.60 -7.41
CA GLN A 108 -23.01 -3.79 -6.40
C GLN A 108 -22.61 -4.79 -5.31
N TYR A 109 -23.05 -4.50 -4.07
CA TYR A 109 -22.85 -5.32 -2.87
C TYR A 109 -24.17 -5.43 -2.11
N ASP A 110 -24.42 -6.57 -1.46
CA ASP A 110 -25.63 -6.86 -0.68
C ASP A 110 -25.39 -6.86 0.84
N LYS A 111 -24.12 -6.75 1.26
CA LYS A 111 -23.70 -6.79 2.67
C LYS A 111 -23.18 -5.42 3.14
N PRO A 112 -23.39 -5.07 4.42
CA PRO A 112 -22.83 -3.87 5.00
C PRO A 112 -21.30 -3.81 4.85
N TYR A 113 -20.80 -2.61 4.60
CA TYR A 113 -19.36 -2.37 4.55
C TYR A 113 -18.80 -2.15 5.95
N ASN A 114 -18.03 -3.13 6.43
CA ASN A 114 -17.36 -3.04 7.71
C ASN A 114 -16.00 -3.78 7.64
N PRO A 115 -15.04 -3.27 6.84
CA PRO A 115 -13.73 -3.91 6.71
C PRO A 115 -12.91 -3.74 8.00
N GLY A 116 -11.81 -4.48 8.11
CA GLY A 116 -10.72 -4.04 8.99
C GLY A 116 -9.92 -2.94 8.30
N TYR A 117 -9.02 -2.29 9.01
CA TYR A 117 -8.12 -1.30 8.42
C TYR A 117 -6.68 -1.57 8.86
N GLN A 118 -5.79 -1.59 7.88
CA GLN A 118 -4.36 -1.43 8.08
C GLN A 118 -4.07 0.07 7.95
N VAL A 119 -3.39 0.63 8.95
CA VAL A 119 -3.01 2.04 8.98
C VAL A 119 -1.50 2.12 9.06
N ALA A 120 -0.91 2.96 8.22
CA ALA A 120 0.52 3.21 8.20
C ALA A 120 0.83 4.71 8.11
N TYR A 121 1.92 5.10 8.76
CA TYR A 121 2.51 6.42 8.65
C TYR A 121 3.96 6.26 8.21
N GLY A 122 4.33 6.89 7.09
CA GLY A 122 5.64 6.74 6.48
C GLY A 122 6.28 8.07 6.10
N ILE A 123 7.60 8.11 6.16
CA ILE A 123 8.40 9.25 5.72
C ILE A 123 9.56 8.76 4.85
N LEU A 124 9.85 9.48 3.76
CA LEU A 124 11.15 9.45 3.12
C LEU A 124 11.94 10.64 3.64
N ALA A 125 13.09 10.41 4.27
CA ALA A 125 13.80 11.45 4.98
C ALA A 125 15.32 11.41 4.77
N GLU A 126 15.93 12.59 4.83
CA GLU A 126 17.34 12.74 5.16
C GLU A 126 17.49 12.74 6.68
N VAL A 127 18.42 11.95 7.20
CA VAL A 127 18.72 11.79 8.63
C VAL A 127 20.20 12.09 8.92
N GLU A 128 20.58 12.24 10.18
CA GLU A 128 22.01 12.27 10.54
C GLU A 128 22.69 10.93 10.23
N GLU A 129 22.11 9.84 10.73
CA GLU A 129 22.50 8.46 10.50
C GLU A 129 21.34 7.52 10.87
N HIS A 130 21.42 6.25 10.48
CA HIS A 130 20.50 5.21 10.91
C HIS A 130 21.20 3.88 11.14
N PRO A 131 20.67 2.99 12.00
CA PRO A 131 21.33 1.73 12.35
C PRO A 131 21.11 0.58 11.34
N PHE A 132 20.32 0.82 10.28
CA PHE A 132 19.96 -0.24 9.33
C PHE A 132 21.04 -0.52 8.29
N ASP A 133 21.18 -1.79 7.91
CA ASP A 133 22.07 -2.24 6.82
C ASP A 133 21.55 -1.73 5.47
N VAL A 134 22.34 -0.91 4.78
CA VAL A 134 21.97 -0.31 3.49
C VAL A 134 21.77 -1.33 2.36
N ASN A 135 22.27 -2.56 2.52
CA ASN A 135 22.12 -3.63 1.51
C ASN A 135 20.86 -4.48 1.70
N LYS A 136 20.11 -4.25 2.79
CA LYS A 136 18.91 -5.03 3.14
C LYS A 136 17.74 -4.10 3.45
N MET A 137 16.56 -4.55 3.06
CA MET A 137 15.32 -3.92 3.48
C MET A 137 14.83 -4.53 4.80
N VAL A 138 14.42 -3.70 5.75
CA VAL A 138 13.69 -4.19 6.94
C VAL A 138 12.24 -4.38 6.55
N PHE A 139 11.85 -5.64 6.41
CA PHE A 139 10.52 -6.02 5.97
C PHE A 139 9.50 -5.93 7.09
N MET A 140 9.81 -6.37 8.30
CA MET A 140 8.93 -6.11 9.44
C MET A 140 9.75 -6.11 10.71
N ASP A 141 9.76 -4.99 11.42
CA ASP A 141 10.36 -4.90 12.76
C ASP A 141 9.29 -4.80 13.84
N TRP A 142 8.98 -5.96 14.44
CA TRP A 142 8.00 -6.12 15.52
C TRP A 142 8.55 -5.84 16.91
N ARG A 143 9.84 -5.48 17.03
CA ARG A 143 10.43 -5.14 18.33
C ARG A 143 9.75 -3.93 18.93
N ASP A 144 9.50 -3.99 20.23
CA ASP A 144 8.73 -2.99 20.96
C ASP A 144 9.44 -2.50 22.25
N SER A 145 10.73 -2.81 22.42
CA SER A 145 11.54 -2.33 23.55
C SER A 145 11.63 -0.82 23.64
N HIS A 146 11.50 -0.11 22.51
CA HIS A 146 11.39 1.35 22.46
C HIS A 146 10.25 1.91 23.31
N LEU A 147 9.24 1.09 23.64
CA LEU A 147 8.09 1.46 24.46
C LEU A 147 8.26 1.15 25.97
N ASN A 148 9.35 0.50 26.40
CA ASN A 148 9.49 0.01 27.79
C ASN A 148 9.42 1.13 28.86
N ASN A 149 9.77 2.36 28.49
CA ASN A 149 9.70 3.52 29.39
C ASN A 149 8.38 4.31 29.26
N ASN A 150 7.44 3.87 28.41
CA ASN A 150 6.12 4.47 28.23
C ASN A 150 5.04 3.39 28.37
N MET A 151 4.62 3.13 29.61
CA MET A 151 3.66 2.07 29.93
C MET A 151 2.31 2.25 29.23
N ILE A 152 1.87 3.49 28.98
CA ILE A 152 0.61 3.78 28.29
C ILE A 152 0.71 3.36 26.82
N LEU A 153 1.79 3.74 26.12
CA LEU A 153 2.01 3.29 24.75
C LEU A 153 2.25 1.79 24.66
N LYS A 154 2.97 1.21 25.63
CA LYS A 154 3.18 -0.23 25.70
C LYS A 154 1.86 -1.00 25.81
N GLU A 155 0.94 -0.53 26.66
CA GLU A 155 -0.39 -1.13 26.78
C GLU A 155 -1.18 -1.01 25.47
N ARG A 156 -1.18 0.17 24.84
CA ARG A 156 -1.83 0.38 23.52
C ARG A 156 -1.25 -0.52 22.44
N ASN A 157 0.07 -0.67 22.38
CA ASN A 157 0.76 -1.54 21.44
C ASN A 157 0.47 -3.03 21.70
N SER A 158 0.32 -3.44 22.95
CA SER A 158 -0.06 -4.83 23.27
C SER A 158 -1.45 -5.22 22.75
N LYS A 159 -2.38 -4.25 22.63
CA LYS A 159 -3.74 -4.46 22.12
C LYS A 159 -3.78 -4.45 20.59
N ILE A 160 -3.09 -3.50 19.98
CA ILE A 160 -2.99 -3.35 18.52
C ILE A 160 -1.51 -3.08 18.20
N PRO A 161 -0.71 -4.11 17.90
CA PRO A 161 0.73 -3.94 17.69
C PRO A 161 1.01 -3.27 16.35
N THR A 162 2.09 -2.50 16.33
CA THR A 162 2.68 -1.94 15.10
C THR A 162 4.07 -2.51 14.84
N PHE A 163 4.50 -2.42 13.60
CA PHE A 163 5.83 -2.80 13.16
C PHE A 163 6.38 -1.74 12.20
N LEU A 164 7.71 -1.68 12.07
CA LEU A 164 8.39 -0.75 11.18
C LEU A 164 8.84 -1.45 9.88
N TYR A 165 8.56 -0.83 8.74
CA TYR A 165 9.31 -1.01 7.49
C TYR A 165 10.46 0.00 7.43
N ALA A 166 11.64 -0.44 6.96
CA ALA A 166 12.75 0.47 6.70
C ALA A 166 13.45 0.13 5.37
N MET A 167 13.55 1.11 4.48
CA MET A 167 14.15 1.01 3.16
C MET A 167 15.32 2.00 3.07
N PRO A 168 16.54 1.61 3.49
CA PRO A 168 17.71 2.48 3.45
C PRO A 168 18.23 2.65 2.02
N PHE A 169 18.40 3.89 1.56
CA PHE A 169 18.98 4.23 0.25
C PHE A 169 20.47 4.55 0.34
N SER A 170 20.90 5.06 1.49
CA SER A 170 22.28 5.39 1.85
C SER A 170 22.35 5.59 3.36
N SER A 171 23.53 5.81 3.94
CA SER A 171 23.69 5.99 5.40
C SER A 171 22.89 7.14 6.02
N ASN A 172 22.47 8.12 5.21
CA ASN A 172 21.74 9.30 5.66
C ASN A 172 20.40 9.53 4.93
N ARG A 173 19.95 8.59 4.08
CA ARG A 173 18.67 8.73 3.35
C ARG A 173 17.90 7.43 3.41
N ILE A 174 16.68 7.46 3.96
CA ILE A 174 15.91 6.27 4.29
C ILE A 174 14.41 6.53 4.21
N PHE A 175 13.65 5.53 3.76
CA PHE A 175 12.20 5.49 3.95
C PHE A 175 11.87 4.63 5.17
N LEU A 176 11.01 5.15 6.05
CA LEU A 176 10.60 4.55 7.30
C LEU A 176 9.09 4.56 7.36
N GLU A 177 8.44 3.46 7.73
CA GLU A 177 6.98 3.41 7.83
C GLU A 177 6.54 2.54 9.01
N GLU A 178 5.91 3.15 10.00
CA GLU A 178 5.27 2.43 11.10
C GLU A 178 3.87 2.00 10.64
N THR A 179 3.55 0.71 10.78
CA THR A 179 2.34 0.07 10.25
C THR A 179 1.64 -0.75 11.32
N SER A 180 0.31 -0.63 11.41
CA SER A 180 -0.56 -1.53 12.19
C SER A 180 -1.06 -2.67 11.30
N LEU A 181 -1.13 -3.91 11.81
CA LEU A 181 -1.50 -5.06 10.96
C LEU A 181 -2.91 -4.97 10.38
N VAL A 182 -3.92 -5.12 11.23
CA VAL A 182 -5.33 -4.89 10.89
C VAL A 182 -6.10 -4.66 12.18
N ALA A 183 -6.89 -3.60 12.23
CA ALA A 183 -7.76 -3.29 13.36
C ALA A 183 -9.17 -2.88 12.90
N ARG A 184 -10.16 -3.07 13.77
CA ARG A 184 -11.55 -2.64 13.53
C ARG A 184 -12.11 -2.03 14.82
N PRO A 185 -12.27 -0.68 14.90
CA PRO A 185 -11.86 0.32 13.91
C PRO A 185 -10.34 0.36 13.70
N GLY A 186 -9.89 0.99 12.61
CA GLY A 186 -8.47 1.23 12.36
C GLY A 186 -7.81 2.07 13.44
N LEU A 187 -6.48 1.96 13.57
CA LEU A 187 -5.73 2.78 14.51
C LEU A 187 -5.80 4.27 14.09
N GLN A 188 -5.86 5.17 15.06
CA GLN A 188 -5.85 6.61 14.77
C GLN A 188 -4.47 7.02 14.23
N MET A 189 -4.44 7.91 13.24
CA MET A 189 -3.18 8.35 12.62
C MET A 189 -2.21 8.98 13.63
N SER A 190 -2.72 9.73 14.61
CA SER A 190 -1.89 10.30 15.68
C SER A 190 -1.25 9.25 16.60
N ASP A 191 -1.89 8.09 16.80
CA ASP A 191 -1.31 6.99 17.59
C ASP A 191 -0.10 6.40 16.89
N ILE A 192 -0.21 6.14 15.58
CA ILE A 192 0.88 5.53 14.83
C ILE A 192 2.06 6.49 14.64
N GLN A 193 1.78 7.80 14.48
CA GLN A 193 2.80 8.85 14.47
C GLN A 193 3.55 8.91 15.81
N GLU A 194 2.82 8.93 16.93
CA GLU A 194 3.42 8.95 18.28
C GLU A 194 4.33 7.73 18.50
N ARG A 195 3.91 6.54 18.07
CA ARG A 195 4.74 5.32 18.16
C ARG A 195 5.99 5.40 17.29
N MET A 196 5.85 5.88 16.06
CA MET A 196 6.98 6.08 15.16
C MET A 196 8.00 7.04 15.78
N GLU A 197 7.57 8.18 16.32
CA GLU A 197 8.45 9.16 16.97
C GLU A 197 9.24 8.54 18.13
N VAL A 198 8.59 7.77 19.00
CA VAL A 198 9.25 7.08 20.11
C VAL A 198 10.26 6.05 19.60
N ARG A 199 9.91 5.30 18.54
CA ARG A 199 10.83 4.34 17.91
C ARG A 199 12.05 5.04 17.31
N LEU A 200 11.86 6.11 16.53
CA LEU A 200 12.97 6.85 15.91
C LEU A 200 13.92 7.41 16.96
N LYS A 201 13.38 8.01 18.03
CA LYS A 201 14.18 8.50 19.16
C LYS A 201 14.97 7.38 19.83
N HIS A 202 14.34 6.21 20.04
CA HIS A 202 15.01 5.05 20.63
C HIS A 202 16.15 4.51 19.75
N LEU A 203 15.97 4.53 18.42
CA LEU A 203 16.99 4.13 17.44
C LEU A 203 18.06 5.21 17.21
N GLY A 204 17.96 6.37 17.85
CA GLY A 204 18.88 7.49 17.66
C GLY A 204 18.73 8.20 16.30
N ILE A 205 17.67 7.92 15.56
CA ILE A 205 17.44 8.50 14.23
C ILE A 205 16.95 9.93 14.40
N LYS A 206 17.76 10.89 13.92
CA LYS A 206 17.41 12.31 13.89
C LYS A 206 17.14 12.74 12.45
N VAL A 207 15.89 13.15 12.20
CA VAL A 207 15.44 13.61 10.90
C VAL A 207 15.92 15.04 10.66
N LYS A 208 16.60 15.28 9.55
CA LYS A 208 17.02 16.61 9.09
C LYS A 208 15.95 17.26 8.20
N SER A 209 15.40 16.47 7.29
CA SER A 209 14.35 16.91 6.37
C SER A 209 13.51 15.74 5.90
N ILE A 210 12.22 15.99 5.67
CA ILE A 210 11.27 15.03 5.11
C ILE A 210 11.05 15.37 3.64
N GLU A 211 11.36 14.42 2.76
CA GLU A 211 11.15 14.50 1.31
C GLU A 211 9.74 14.07 0.90
N GLU A 212 9.21 13.02 1.55
CA GLU A 212 7.85 12.53 1.36
C GLU A 212 7.20 12.24 2.72
N ASP A 213 5.92 12.59 2.85
CA ASP A 213 5.08 12.36 4.04
C ASP A 213 3.84 11.55 3.62
N GLU A 214 3.73 10.32 4.12
CA GLU A 214 2.78 9.32 3.67
C GLU A 214 1.79 8.94 4.77
N HIS A 215 0.50 9.10 4.47
CA HIS A 215 -0.61 8.68 5.31
C HIS A 215 -1.41 7.61 4.58
N CYS A 216 -1.39 6.40 5.11
CA CYS A 216 -1.98 5.24 4.46
C CYS A 216 -3.07 4.62 5.33
N VAL A 217 -4.26 4.42 4.73
CA VAL A 217 -5.38 3.69 5.35
C VAL A 217 -5.91 2.71 4.31
N ILE A 218 -5.60 1.43 4.51
CA ILE A 218 -5.96 0.34 3.59
C ILE A 218 -7.13 -0.44 4.19
N PRO A 219 -8.30 -0.47 3.53
CA PRO A 219 -9.37 -1.37 3.90
C PRO A 219 -8.95 -2.83 3.68
N MET A 220 -8.99 -3.61 4.74
CA MET A 220 -8.62 -5.01 4.78
C MET A 220 -9.87 -5.89 4.75
N GLY A 221 -10.07 -6.59 3.63
CA GLY A 221 -11.26 -7.39 3.35
C GLY A 221 -12.49 -6.54 3.03
N GLY A 222 -13.67 -7.10 3.26
CA GLY A 222 -14.95 -6.47 2.92
C GLY A 222 -15.93 -7.46 2.31
N PRO A 223 -17.16 -7.03 2.00
CA PRO A 223 -18.12 -7.87 1.31
C PRO A 223 -17.67 -8.13 -0.12
N LEU A 224 -17.86 -9.36 -0.59
CA LEU A 224 -17.69 -9.69 -1.99
C LEU A 224 -18.79 -9.02 -2.85
N PRO A 225 -18.50 -8.69 -4.12
CA PRO A 225 -19.52 -8.26 -5.07
C PRO A 225 -20.68 -9.25 -5.19
N VAL A 226 -21.89 -8.76 -5.43
CA VAL A 226 -23.05 -9.61 -5.78
C VAL A 226 -22.80 -10.28 -7.13
N LEU A 227 -23.10 -11.57 -7.25
CA LEU A 227 -23.04 -12.29 -8.52
C LEU A 227 -24.37 -12.99 -8.79
N PRO A 228 -24.87 -12.97 -10.04
CA PRO A 228 -24.29 -12.32 -11.23
C PRO A 228 -24.57 -10.81 -11.26
N GLN A 229 -23.66 -10.03 -11.83
CA GLN A 229 -23.86 -8.63 -12.22
C GLN A 229 -23.08 -8.31 -13.50
N ARG A 230 -23.46 -7.26 -14.23
CA ARG A 230 -22.83 -6.90 -15.52
C ARG A 230 -21.56 -6.05 -15.38
N VAL A 231 -21.37 -5.41 -14.23
CA VAL A 231 -20.13 -4.68 -13.91
C VAL A 231 -19.16 -5.65 -13.24
N VAL A 232 -17.99 -5.85 -13.84
CA VAL A 232 -16.96 -6.71 -13.28
C VAL A 232 -15.97 -5.85 -12.51
N GLY A 233 -15.89 -6.03 -11.20
CA GLY A 233 -14.87 -5.40 -10.39
C GLY A 233 -13.48 -5.96 -10.68
N ILE A 234 -12.46 -5.12 -10.65
CA ILE A 234 -11.05 -5.49 -10.61
C ILE A 234 -10.36 -4.63 -9.54
N GLY A 235 -9.37 -5.16 -8.84
CA GLY A 235 -8.68 -4.35 -7.84
C GLY A 235 -9.37 -4.34 -6.48
N GLY A 236 -9.22 -3.22 -5.77
CA GLY A 236 -9.84 -3.00 -4.47
C GLY A 236 -11.37 -3.15 -4.46
N THR A 237 -12.07 -2.79 -5.55
CA THR A 237 -13.53 -2.91 -5.64
C THR A 237 -13.95 -4.39 -5.71
N ALA A 238 -13.09 -5.26 -6.25
CA ALA A 238 -13.33 -6.70 -6.28
C ALA A 238 -12.95 -7.41 -4.97
N GLY A 239 -12.40 -6.69 -3.98
CA GLY A 239 -11.86 -7.30 -2.76
C GLY A 239 -10.59 -8.12 -3.00
N MET A 240 -9.81 -7.78 -4.03
CA MET A 240 -8.57 -8.50 -4.40
C MET A 240 -7.34 -8.08 -3.56
N VAL A 241 -7.48 -7.10 -2.67
CA VAL A 241 -6.41 -6.72 -1.74
C VAL A 241 -6.11 -7.91 -0.81
N HIS A 242 -4.84 -8.31 -0.72
CA HIS A 242 -4.48 -9.46 0.09
C HIS A 242 -4.82 -9.21 1.58
N PRO A 243 -5.71 -10.00 2.19
CA PRO A 243 -6.35 -9.64 3.47
C PRO A 243 -5.40 -9.70 4.67
N SER A 244 -4.23 -10.33 4.55
CA SER A 244 -3.24 -10.42 5.63
C SER A 244 -2.11 -9.39 5.51
N THR A 245 -1.88 -8.84 4.32
CA THR A 245 -0.67 -8.04 4.05
C THR A 245 -0.96 -6.68 3.46
N GLY A 246 -2.17 -6.44 2.95
CA GLY A 246 -2.53 -5.17 2.30
C GLY A 246 -1.94 -5.00 0.90
N TYR A 247 -1.10 -5.95 0.44
CA TYR A 247 -0.44 -5.86 -0.86
C TYR A 247 -1.43 -6.02 -2.01
N MET A 248 -1.45 -5.00 -2.86
CA MET A 248 -2.01 -5.03 -4.21
C MET A 248 -1.42 -3.85 -5.00
N VAL A 249 -0.70 -4.13 -6.10
CA VAL A 249 -0.13 -3.10 -6.98
C VAL A 249 -0.87 -3.06 -8.32
N ALA A 250 -1.23 -4.22 -8.86
CA ALA A 250 -1.98 -4.41 -10.09
C ALA A 250 -2.87 -5.64 -9.96
#